data_AF-A0AB38BGI9-F1
#
_entry.id   AF-A0AB38BGI9-F1
#
_cell.length_a   1.000
_cell.length_b   1.000
_cell.length_c   1.000
_cell.angle_alpha   90.00
_cell.angle_beta   90.00
_cell.angle_gamma   90.00
#
_symmetry.space_group_name_H-M   'P 1'
#
loop_
_entity.id
_entity.type
_entity.pdbx_description
1 polymer ?
#
loop_
_entity_poly.entity_id
_entity_poly.type
_entity_poly.pdbx_seq_one_letter_code
_entity_poly.pdbx_strand_id
1 'polypeptide(L)'
;MTINLRDIIENADIAVALDWYKDDNDGYTQIGRLVHDLKYLYINNTQDPLFTYCVDQLATEFKKFIDQLENSIPNFRIVAISPVPSYNPKTAINPNGSTKIMYLVTERLGSIMDRKFSFNLAEKMTDKQAKTNPLQPEDIKARILPEADQNATILVIDDLFGNGNSANITLKAIKEKNPHVKLIFVTATKNKYGGLGHTVVGKLNSNMPKTADNGHQYFKIDFNYDNSDEHVNVFEDNAFFDAIKEMDTGALINFQVKRNKKGYWNISKINSIN
;
A
#
# COMPACT_ATOMS: atom_id res chain seq x y z
N MET A 1 3.02 -13.62 12.57
CA MET A 1 4.39 -13.08 12.34
C MET A 1 4.22 -11.83 11.51
N THR A 2 4.75 -10.68 11.94
CA THR A 2 4.66 -9.43 11.18
C THR A 2 5.75 -9.34 10.11
N ILE A 3 5.53 -8.53 9.09
CA ILE A 3 6.50 -8.25 8.02
C ILE A 3 7.12 -6.88 8.31
N ASN A 4 8.45 -6.81 8.40
CA ASN A 4 9.17 -5.56 8.62
C ASN A 4 9.11 -4.67 7.36
N LEU A 5 8.77 -3.40 7.53
CA LEU A 5 8.69 -2.38 6.46
C LEU A 5 9.70 -1.23 6.65
N ARG A 6 10.59 -1.30 7.65
CA ARG A 6 11.49 -0.21 8.03
C ARG A 6 12.37 0.30 6.90
N ASP A 7 12.75 -0.56 5.96
CA ASP A 7 13.59 -0.16 4.82
C ASP A 7 12.79 0.52 3.68
N ILE A 8 11.45 0.57 3.79
CA ILE A 8 10.54 1.12 2.77
C ILE A 8 9.79 2.34 3.33
N ILE A 9 9.43 2.28 4.61
CA ILE A 9 8.71 3.35 5.30
C ILE A 9 9.70 4.25 6.02
N GLU A 10 9.73 5.49 5.57
CA GLU A 10 10.47 6.57 6.19
C GLU A 10 9.60 7.27 7.24
N ASN A 11 10.23 7.99 8.18
CA ASN A 11 9.56 8.84 9.17
C ASN A 11 8.67 8.09 10.19
N ALA A 12 8.79 6.76 10.29
CA ALA A 12 8.21 5.97 11.37
C ALA A 12 9.30 5.33 12.25
N ASP A 13 9.06 5.31 13.56
CA ASP A 13 9.91 4.64 14.54
C ASP A 13 9.78 3.11 14.45
N ILE A 14 8.59 2.63 14.11
CA ILE A 14 8.28 1.23 13.82
C ILE A 14 7.38 1.18 12.59
N ALA A 15 7.70 0.31 11.63
CA ALA A 15 6.90 0.12 10.42
C ALA A 15 6.75 -1.36 10.10
N VAL A 16 5.51 -1.87 10.08
CA VAL A 16 5.22 -3.28 9.83
C VAL A 16 3.94 -3.51 9.03
N ALA A 17 3.83 -4.68 8.39
CA ALA A 17 2.55 -5.26 7.99
C ALA A 17 2.17 -6.43 8.87
N LEU A 18 0.89 -6.57 9.19
CA LEU A 18 0.41 -7.68 10.02
C LEU A 18 0.55 -9.03 9.30
N ASP A 19 0.24 -9.05 8.00
CA ASP A 19 0.32 -10.26 7.18
C ASP A 19 0.55 -9.93 5.68
N TRP A 20 0.76 -10.95 4.86
CA TRP A 20 0.67 -10.83 3.41
C TRP A 20 -0.79 -10.71 2.98
N TYR A 21 -1.05 -10.01 1.88
CA TYR A 21 -2.40 -9.93 1.29
C TYR A 21 -2.85 -11.27 0.68
N LYS A 22 -1.90 -12.00 0.11
CA LYS A 22 -2.10 -13.33 -0.46
C LYS A 22 -0.99 -14.26 0.00
N ASP A 23 -1.33 -15.54 0.14
CA ASP A 23 -0.40 -16.63 0.40
C ASP A 23 0.38 -17.03 -0.87
N ASP A 24 1.20 -18.07 -0.74
CA ASP A 24 2.06 -18.54 -1.81
C ASP A 24 1.32 -19.27 -2.94
N ASN A 25 0.07 -19.65 -2.72
CA ASN A 25 -0.81 -20.30 -3.69
C ASN A 25 -1.81 -19.33 -4.32
N ASP A 26 -1.57 -18.01 -4.17
CA ASP A 26 -2.43 -16.92 -4.61
C ASP A 26 -3.82 -16.87 -3.94
N GLY A 27 -4.01 -17.69 -2.88
CA GLY A 27 -5.13 -17.61 -1.95
C GLY A 27 -5.00 -16.40 -1.04
N TYR A 28 -6.12 -15.89 -0.53
CA TYR A 28 -6.09 -14.82 0.47
C TYR A 28 -5.68 -15.40 1.83
N THR A 29 -4.75 -14.74 2.53
CA THR A 29 -4.52 -15.01 3.95
C THR A 29 -5.77 -14.62 4.76
N GLN A 30 -5.82 -14.95 6.05
CA GLN A 30 -6.98 -14.58 6.89
C GLN A 30 -7.19 -13.06 6.91
N ILE A 31 -6.13 -12.27 7.13
CA ILE A 31 -6.22 -10.80 7.11
C ILE A 31 -6.43 -10.29 5.69
N GLY A 32 -5.79 -10.91 4.70
CA GLY A 32 -5.99 -10.64 3.27
C GLY A 32 -7.44 -10.76 2.83
N ARG A 33 -8.13 -11.80 3.31
CA ARG A 33 -9.54 -12.06 3.03
C ARG A 33 -10.42 -10.97 3.64
N LEU A 34 -10.17 -10.59 4.89
CA LEU A 34 -10.89 -9.49 5.56
C LEU A 34 -10.75 -8.18 4.77
N VAL A 35 -9.52 -7.81 4.41
CA VAL A 35 -9.26 -6.59 3.62
C VAL A 35 -9.94 -6.66 2.25
N HIS A 36 -9.88 -7.80 1.57
CA HIS A 36 -10.55 -8.00 0.30
C HIS A 36 -12.06 -7.81 0.42
N ASP A 37 -12.71 -8.51 1.37
CA ASP A 37 -14.16 -8.55 1.47
C ASP A 37 -14.74 -7.20 1.86
N LEU A 38 -14.08 -6.52 2.81
CA LEU A 38 -14.41 -5.14 3.16
C LEU A 38 -14.33 -4.21 1.93
N LYS A 39 -13.28 -4.34 1.10
CA LYS A 39 -13.04 -3.47 -0.07
C LYS A 39 -13.94 -3.75 -1.27
N TYR A 40 -14.21 -5.02 -1.55
CA TYR A 40 -14.75 -5.44 -2.84
C TYR A 40 -16.13 -6.08 -2.75
N LEU A 41 -16.50 -6.64 -1.60
CA LEU A 41 -17.82 -7.24 -1.40
C LEU A 41 -18.76 -6.30 -0.66
N TYR A 42 -18.29 -5.67 0.41
CA TYR A 42 -19.18 -5.01 1.37
C TYR A 42 -19.13 -3.47 1.37
N ILE A 43 -18.16 -2.84 0.70
CA ILE A 43 -18.00 -1.37 0.76
C ILE A 43 -19.27 -0.61 0.33
N ASN A 44 -20.06 -1.21 -0.57
CA ASN A 44 -21.33 -0.67 -1.05
C ASN A 44 -22.56 -1.24 -0.32
N ASN A 45 -22.37 -2.17 0.61
CA ASN A 45 -23.42 -2.79 1.42
C ASN A 45 -23.03 -2.81 2.91
N THR A 46 -22.72 -1.63 3.46
CA THR A 46 -22.27 -1.48 4.86
C THR A 46 -23.29 -1.89 5.92
N GLN A 47 -24.54 -2.17 5.54
CA GLN A 47 -25.59 -2.65 6.44
C GLN A 47 -25.56 -4.17 6.62
N ASP A 48 -24.79 -4.89 5.79
CA ASP A 48 -24.61 -6.32 5.93
C ASP A 48 -23.97 -6.64 7.30
N PRO A 49 -24.55 -7.54 8.13
CA PRO A 49 -23.94 -7.94 9.39
C PRO A 49 -22.51 -8.47 9.25
N LEU A 50 -22.19 -9.09 8.11
CA LEU A 50 -20.84 -9.57 7.80
C LEU A 50 -19.85 -8.42 7.61
N PHE A 51 -20.29 -7.24 7.16
CA PHE A 51 -19.44 -6.06 7.08
C PHE A 51 -18.92 -5.66 8.47
N THR A 52 -19.85 -5.47 9.43
CA THR A 52 -19.50 -5.12 10.80
C THR A 52 -18.64 -6.19 11.45
N TYR A 53 -18.96 -7.47 11.22
CA TYR A 53 -18.12 -8.58 11.67
C TYR A 53 -16.69 -8.48 11.11
N CYS A 54 -16.52 -8.22 9.82
CA CYS A 54 -15.19 -8.08 9.21
C CYS A 54 -14.41 -6.86 9.75
N VAL A 55 -15.08 -5.73 10.00
CA VAL A 55 -14.46 -4.56 10.64
C VAL A 55 -13.97 -4.92 12.05
N ASP A 56 -14.80 -5.61 12.84
CA ASP A 56 -14.47 -6.05 14.19
C ASP A 56 -13.30 -7.04 14.22
N GLN A 57 -13.29 -8.01 13.31
CA GLN A 57 -12.18 -8.95 13.18
C GLN A 57 -10.88 -8.24 12.82
N LEU A 58 -10.92 -7.32 11.85
CA LEU A 58 -9.72 -6.58 11.45
C LEU A 58 -9.20 -5.68 12.57
N ALA A 59 -10.08 -4.96 13.29
CA ALA A 59 -9.69 -4.20 14.48
C ALA A 59 -9.08 -5.10 15.56
N THR A 60 -9.61 -6.30 15.75
CA THR A 60 -9.06 -7.28 16.70
C THR A 60 -7.64 -7.71 16.32
N GLU A 61 -7.34 -7.91 15.04
CA GLU A 61 -5.97 -8.22 14.58
C GLU A 61 -4.98 -7.08 14.86
N PHE A 62 -5.38 -5.83 14.62
CA PHE A 62 -4.57 -4.67 15.02
C PHE A 62 -4.37 -4.62 16.55
N LYS A 63 -5.42 -4.85 17.34
CA LYS A 63 -5.32 -4.87 18.81
C LYS A 63 -4.33 -5.92 19.29
N LYS A 64 -4.37 -7.15 18.75
CA LYS A 64 -3.42 -8.22 19.10
C LYS A 64 -1.97 -7.77 18.88
N PHE A 65 -1.68 -7.11 17.76
CA PHE A 65 -0.35 -6.55 17.50
C PHE A 65 0.03 -5.47 18.51
N ILE A 66 -0.88 -4.54 18.80
CA ILE A 66 -0.62 -3.44 19.74
C ILE A 66 -0.37 -3.97 21.15
N ASP A 67 -1.19 -4.90 21.64
CA ASP A 67 -1.03 -5.52 22.94
C ASP A 67 0.35 -6.21 23.04
N GLN A 68 0.76 -6.94 21.99
CA GLN A 68 2.08 -7.56 21.94
C GLN A 68 3.20 -6.52 21.97
N LEU A 69 3.04 -5.43 21.22
CA LEU A 69 4.03 -4.36 21.14
C LEU A 69 4.19 -3.64 22.49
N GLU A 70 3.10 -3.16 23.09
CA GLU A 70 3.09 -2.47 24.39
C GLU A 70 3.64 -3.36 25.51
N ASN A 71 3.34 -4.67 25.50
CA ASN A 71 3.89 -5.60 26.50
C ASN A 71 5.39 -5.85 26.32
N SER A 72 5.94 -5.68 25.11
CA SER A 72 7.35 -5.96 24.80
C SER A 72 8.28 -4.78 25.05
N ILE A 73 7.76 -3.55 25.14
CA ILE A 73 8.57 -2.33 25.27
C ILE A 73 8.19 -1.61 26.58
N PRO A 74 9.08 -1.57 27.59
CA PRO A 74 8.80 -0.90 28.86
C PRO A 74 8.46 0.59 28.67
N ASN A 75 7.43 1.07 29.40
CA ASN A 75 6.96 2.46 29.36
C ASN A 75 6.52 2.95 27.96
N PHE A 76 6.20 2.03 27.06
CA PHE A 76 5.66 2.35 25.75
C PHE A 76 4.14 2.24 25.75
N ARG A 77 3.48 3.28 25.25
CA ARG A 77 2.01 3.30 25.12
C ARG A 77 1.60 4.10 23.90
N ILE A 78 0.76 3.50 23.08
CA ILE A 78 0.08 4.18 21.99
C ILE A 78 -1.01 5.05 22.60
N VAL A 79 -0.93 6.35 22.37
CA VAL A 79 -1.84 7.36 22.94
C VAL A 79 -3.01 7.64 22.01
N ALA A 80 -2.74 7.67 20.70
CA ALA A 80 -3.74 7.95 19.69
C ALA A 80 -3.59 7.06 18.45
N ILE A 81 -4.71 6.85 17.76
CA ILE A 81 -4.80 6.05 16.53
C ILE A 81 -5.29 6.95 15.40
N SER A 82 -4.70 6.83 14.21
CA SER A 82 -5.10 7.56 13.03
C SER A 82 -5.02 6.67 11.79
N PRO A 83 -5.96 6.74 10.83
CA PRO A 83 -5.79 6.06 9.56
C PRO A 83 -4.85 6.85 8.64
N VAL A 84 -4.24 6.17 7.67
CA VAL A 84 -3.71 6.86 6.47
C VAL A 84 -4.87 7.60 5.79
N PRO A 85 -4.74 8.90 5.52
CA PRO A 85 -5.87 9.72 5.12
C PRO A 85 -6.41 9.34 3.75
N SER A 86 -7.73 9.38 3.65
CA SER A 86 -8.47 9.18 2.41
C SER A 86 -9.20 10.46 2.02
N TYR A 87 -9.47 10.65 0.73
CA TYR A 87 -10.22 11.81 0.26
C TYR A 87 -11.69 11.68 0.63
N ASN A 88 -12.25 12.77 1.17
CA ASN A 88 -13.66 12.91 1.56
C ASN A 88 -14.22 11.68 2.32
N PRO A 89 -13.61 11.27 3.45
CA PRO A 89 -14.03 10.08 4.16
C PRO A 89 -15.35 10.34 4.89
N LYS A 90 -16.24 9.34 4.88
CA LYS A 90 -17.45 9.34 5.70
C LYS A 90 -17.06 9.29 7.18
N THR A 91 -17.50 10.27 7.96
CA THR A 91 -17.30 10.35 9.42
C THR A 91 -18.53 10.95 10.07
N ALA A 92 -18.60 10.98 11.41
CA ALA A 92 -19.70 11.63 12.13
C ALA A 92 -19.89 13.11 11.74
N ILE A 93 -18.79 13.83 11.46
CA ILE A 93 -18.81 15.24 11.04
C ILE A 93 -18.90 15.43 9.52
N ASN A 94 -18.79 14.34 8.74
CA ASN A 94 -18.93 14.33 7.29
C ASN A 94 -19.79 13.14 6.83
N PRO A 95 -21.11 13.18 7.09
CA PRO A 95 -22.00 12.03 6.83
C PRO A 95 -22.16 11.72 5.33
N ASN A 96 -21.92 12.70 4.46
CA ASN A 96 -22.03 12.58 3.01
C ASN A 96 -20.72 12.15 2.33
N GLY A 97 -19.66 11.88 3.12
CA GLY A 97 -18.40 11.37 2.59
C GLY A 97 -18.52 9.96 2.01
N SER A 98 -17.45 9.51 1.36
CA SER A 98 -17.31 8.14 0.87
C SER A 98 -16.90 7.21 2.02
N THR A 99 -17.53 6.03 2.13
CA THR A 99 -17.11 5.01 3.10
C THR A 99 -15.64 4.65 2.90
N LYS A 100 -14.85 4.75 3.98
CA LYS A 100 -13.44 4.35 4.00
C LYS A 100 -13.22 3.37 5.14
N ILE A 101 -12.83 2.14 4.79
CA ILE A 101 -12.75 1.01 5.72
C ILE A 101 -11.82 1.32 6.90
N MET A 102 -10.64 1.89 6.64
CA MET A 102 -9.69 2.19 7.71
C MET A 102 -10.17 3.26 8.70
N TYR A 103 -11.13 4.10 8.34
CA TYR A 103 -11.74 5.05 9.29
C TYR A 103 -12.66 4.30 10.26
N LEU A 104 -13.45 3.36 9.75
CA LEU A 104 -14.33 2.49 10.56
C LEU A 104 -13.51 1.56 11.46
N VAL A 105 -12.45 0.95 10.92
CA VAL A 105 -11.52 0.10 11.68
C VAL A 105 -10.83 0.93 12.76
N THR A 106 -10.41 2.16 12.47
CA THR A 106 -9.77 3.05 13.46
C THR A 106 -10.70 3.36 14.62
N GLU A 107 -11.95 3.75 14.34
CA GLU A 107 -12.95 4.04 15.37
C GLU A 107 -13.27 2.80 16.21
N ARG A 108 -13.47 1.65 15.55
CA ARG A 108 -13.72 0.39 16.25
C ARG A 108 -12.54 -0.02 17.13
N LEU A 109 -11.31 0.11 16.63
CA LEU A 109 -10.09 -0.16 17.36
C LEU A 109 -9.94 0.76 18.58
N GLY A 110 -10.20 2.06 18.41
CA GLY A 110 -10.21 3.03 19.51
C GLY A 110 -11.23 2.65 20.60
N SER A 111 -12.42 2.22 20.18
CA SER A 111 -13.48 1.77 21.10
C SER A 111 -13.08 0.51 21.89
N ILE A 112 -12.59 -0.55 21.24
CA ILE A 112 -12.23 -1.80 21.94
C ILE A 112 -10.99 -1.68 22.84
N MET A 113 -10.17 -0.64 22.62
CA MET A 113 -8.95 -0.38 23.40
C MET A 113 -9.13 0.70 24.47
N ASP A 114 -10.27 1.38 24.50
CA ASP A 114 -10.47 2.62 25.26
C ASP A 114 -9.34 3.63 24.98
N ARG A 115 -9.14 3.92 23.69
CA ARG A 115 -8.08 4.79 23.18
C ARG A 115 -8.66 5.89 22.30
N LYS A 116 -8.05 7.07 22.40
CA LYS A 116 -8.38 8.19 21.51
C LYS A 116 -8.04 7.81 20.07
N PHE A 117 -8.87 8.23 19.14
CA PHE A 117 -8.56 8.20 17.73
C PHE A 117 -8.75 9.59 17.11
N SER A 118 -8.03 9.86 16.03
CA SER A 118 -8.10 11.13 15.31
C SER A 118 -8.13 10.90 13.80
N PHE A 119 -9.20 11.35 13.17
CA PHE A 119 -9.34 11.39 11.71
C PHE A 119 -8.70 12.63 11.08
N ASN A 120 -8.33 13.59 11.92
CA ASN A 120 -7.90 14.92 11.49
C ASN A 120 -6.39 15.14 11.69
N LEU A 121 -5.63 14.10 12.07
CA LEU A 121 -4.18 14.20 12.21
C LEU A 121 -3.52 14.55 10.86
N ALA A 122 -3.98 13.89 9.80
CA ALA A 122 -3.66 14.20 8.43
C ALA A 122 -4.93 14.10 7.58
N GLU A 123 -5.05 14.98 6.60
CA GLU A 123 -6.17 15.05 5.66
C GLU A 123 -5.65 14.96 4.24
N LYS A 124 -6.34 14.20 3.39
CA LYS A 124 -6.04 14.13 1.98
C LYS A 124 -6.90 15.14 1.24
N MET A 125 -6.26 16.09 0.58
CA MET A 125 -6.90 17.27 -0.02
C MET A 125 -7.44 17.03 -1.43
N THR A 126 -7.00 15.95 -2.10
CA THR A 126 -7.36 15.66 -3.49
C THR A 126 -7.89 14.23 -3.66
N ASP A 127 -8.74 14.02 -4.66
CA ASP A 127 -9.31 12.71 -5.01
C ASP A 127 -8.34 11.80 -5.76
N LYS A 128 -7.16 12.32 -6.13
CA LYS A 128 -6.08 11.63 -6.84
C LYS A 128 -5.86 10.23 -6.27
N GLN A 129 -6.05 9.20 -7.07
CA GLN A 129 -5.74 7.85 -6.62
C GLN A 129 -4.24 7.59 -6.81
N ALA A 130 -3.54 7.14 -5.76
CA ALA A 130 -2.11 6.83 -5.83
C ALA A 130 -1.76 5.75 -6.88
N LYS A 131 -2.78 5.02 -7.35
CA LYS A 131 -2.71 4.00 -8.40
C LYS A 131 -2.63 4.58 -9.82
N THR A 132 -3.07 5.82 -10.02
CA THR A 132 -3.12 6.49 -11.33
C THR A 132 -2.18 7.68 -11.39
N ASN A 133 -2.09 8.46 -10.31
CA ASN A 133 -1.22 9.61 -10.19
C ASN A 133 -0.44 9.54 -8.87
N PRO A 134 0.90 9.72 -8.87
CA PRO A 134 1.65 9.84 -7.63
C PRO A 134 1.11 10.99 -6.78
N LEU A 135 0.84 10.72 -5.50
CA LEU A 135 0.53 11.78 -4.55
C LEU A 135 1.77 12.66 -4.35
N GLN A 136 1.54 13.95 -4.17
CA GLN A 136 2.56 14.94 -3.86
C GLN A 136 2.39 15.44 -2.41
N PRO A 137 3.41 16.05 -1.80
CA PRO A 137 3.33 16.57 -0.44
C PRO A 137 2.14 17.50 -0.18
N GLU A 138 1.80 18.36 -1.14
CA GLU A 138 0.65 19.27 -1.07
C GLU A 138 -0.72 18.57 -1.09
N ASP A 139 -0.77 17.30 -1.51
CA ASP A 139 -2.00 16.51 -1.48
C ASP A 139 -2.36 16.06 -0.04
N ILE A 140 -1.43 16.17 0.91
CA ILE A 140 -1.64 15.81 2.32
C ILE A 140 -1.40 17.01 3.24
N LYS A 141 -2.38 17.30 4.09
CA LYS A 141 -2.28 18.36 5.10
C LYS A 141 -2.34 17.76 6.50
N ALA A 142 -1.24 17.86 7.25
CA ALA A 142 -1.20 17.48 8.66
C ALA A 142 -1.59 18.64 9.58
N ARG A 143 -2.17 18.30 10.74
CA ARG A 143 -2.46 19.26 11.81
C ARG A 143 -1.37 19.25 12.89
N ILE A 144 -1.21 20.40 13.54
CA ILE A 144 -0.37 20.52 14.74
C ILE A 144 -1.18 19.97 15.91
N LEU A 145 -0.57 19.07 16.68
CA LEU A 145 -1.17 18.51 17.88
C LEU A 145 -1.16 19.50 19.04
N PRO A 146 -2.13 19.40 19.97
CA PRO A 146 -2.09 20.15 21.22
C PRO A 146 -0.78 19.91 21.98
N GLU A 147 -0.36 20.88 22.80
CA GLU A 147 0.88 20.81 23.57
C GLU A 147 0.99 19.54 24.41
N ALA A 148 -0.12 19.12 25.03
CA ALA A 148 -0.21 17.90 25.84
C ALA A 148 0.14 16.61 25.07
N ASP A 149 0.03 16.61 23.73
CA ASP A 149 0.24 15.44 22.87
C ASP A 149 1.52 15.55 22.02
N GLN A 150 2.38 16.56 22.22
CA GLN A 150 3.57 16.80 21.37
C GLN A 150 4.62 15.68 21.42
N ASN A 151 4.66 14.91 22.52
CA ASN A 151 5.55 13.75 22.69
C ASN A 151 4.79 12.41 22.61
N ALA A 152 3.55 12.42 22.12
CA ALA A 152 2.71 11.23 22.08
C ALA A 152 3.28 10.17 21.12
N THR A 153 3.01 8.90 21.42
CA THR A 153 3.18 7.81 20.44
C THR A 153 1.87 7.60 19.71
N ILE A 154 1.91 7.69 18.39
CA ILE A 154 0.73 7.66 17.52
C ILE A 154 0.84 6.45 16.59
N LEU A 155 -0.23 5.68 16.55
CA LEU A 155 -0.40 4.60 15.59
C LEU A 155 -1.06 5.13 14.32
N VAL A 156 -0.40 4.95 13.19
CA VAL A 156 -0.94 5.24 11.85
C VAL A 156 -1.25 3.91 11.15
N ILE A 157 -2.53 3.67 10.84
CA ILE A 157 -2.98 2.40 10.26
C ILE A 157 -3.39 2.50 8.79
N ASP A 158 -3.09 1.46 8.01
CA ASP A 158 -3.45 1.34 6.59
C ASP A 158 -4.02 -0.05 6.26
N ASP A 159 -4.71 -0.20 5.13
CA ASP A 159 -5.36 -1.46 4.74
C ASP A 159 -4.45 -2.40 3.93
N LEU A 160 -3.81 -1.89 2.88
CA LEU A 160 -3.03 -2.67 1.94
C LEU A 160 -1.83 -1.86 1.47
N PHE A 161 -0.66 -2.29 1.95
CA PHE A 161 0.60 -1.73 1.55
C PHE A 161 1.02 -2.20 0.16
N GLY A 162 1.12 -1.23 -0.76
CA GLY A 162 1.79 -1.37 -2.04
C GLY A 162 3.27 -0.96 -1.93
N ASN A 163 3.58 0.24 -2.39
CA ASN A 163 4.95 0.77 -2.43
C ASN A 163 5.25 1.77 -1.29
N GLY A 164 4.25 2.12 -0.50
CA GLY A 164 4.42 3.04 0.63
C GLY A 164 4.31 4.53 0.30
N ASN A 165 4.13 4.96 -0.96
CA ASN A 165 4.06 6.38 -1.32
C ASN A 165 3.08 7.19 -0.46
N SER A 166 1.81 6.75 -0.37
CA SER A 166 0.80 7.42 0.45
C SER A 166 1.17 7.47 1.92
N ALA A 167 1.72 6.37 2.45
CA ALA A 167 2.14 6.27 3.84
C ALA A 167 3.34 7.19 4.13
N ASN A 168 4.38 7.16 3.31
CA ASN A 168 5.58 8.01 3.46
C ASN A 168 5.25 9.50 3.42
N ILE A 169 4.42 9.94 2.45
CA ILE A 169 4.01 11.34 2.38
C ILE A 169 3.19 11.73 3.61
N THR A 170 2.29 10.86 4.06
CA THR A 170 1.48 11.09 5.26
C THR A 170 2.35 11.21 6.52
N LEU A 171 3.23 10.23 6.76
CA LEU A 171 4.09 10.18 7.93
C LEU A 171 5.05 11.38 7.95
N LYS A 172 5.62 11.73 6.80
CA LYS A 172 6.45 12.94 6.64
C LYS A 172 5.67 14.20 7.02
N ALA A 173 4.47 14.41 6.46
CA ALA A 173 3.66 15.58 6.77
C ALA A 173 3.34 15.68 8.27
N ILE A 174 3.02 14.55 8.92
CA ILE A 174 2.78 14.50 10.37
C ILE A 174 4.05 14.87 11.14
N LYS A 175 5.20 14.31 10.75
CA LYS A 175 6.49 14.55 11.39
C LYS A 175 6.96 15.98 11.29
N GLU A 176 6.80 16.61 10.13
CA GLU A 176 7.17 18.01 9.92
C GLU A 176 6.36 18.97 10.81
N LYS A 177 5.08 18.67 11.06
CA LYS A 177 4.23 19.47 11.97
C LYS A 177 4.40 19.11 13.44
N ASN A 178 4.84 17.90 13.74
CA ASN A 178 4.93 17.36 15.10
C ASN A 178 6.27 16.60 15.27
N PRO A 179 7.41 17.30 15.34
CA PRO A 179 8.73 16.66 15.27
C PRO A 179 9.00 15.66 16.41
N HIS A 180 8.40 15.85 17.58
CA HIS A 180 8.68 15.07 18.79
C HIS A 180 7.77 13.87 19.04
N VAL A 181 6.70 13.66 18.24
CA VAL A 181 5.84 12.47 18.40
C VAL A 181 6.63 11.20 18.11
N LYS A 182 6.14 10.02 18.48
CA LYS A 182 6.63 8.77 17.90
C LYS A 182 5.58 8.24 16.94
N LEU A 183 5.98 7.80 15.76
CA LEU A 183 5.06 7.25 14.76
C LEU A 183 5.27 5.75 14.60
N ILE A 184 4.19 5.01 14.79
CA ILE A 184 4.11 3.57 14.54
C ILE A 184 3.24 3.38 13.31
N PHE A 185 3.81 2.92 12.22
CA PHE A 185 3.06 2.60 11.01
C PHE A 185 2.74 1.12 10.95
N VAL A 186 1.45 0.79 10.81
CA VAL A 186 0.99 -0.59 10.67
C VAL A 186 -0.01 -0.68 9.54
N THR A 187 0.28 -1.51 8.56
CA THR A 187 -0.70 -1.88 7.52
C THR A 187 -1.26 -3.27 7.81
N ALA A 188 -2.55 -3.47 7.56
CA ALA A 188 -3.17 -4.78 7.74
C ALA A 188 -2.49 -5.82 6.85
N THR A 189 -2.20 -5.47 5.59
CA THR A 189 -1.60 -6.42 4.65
C THR A 189 -0.52 -5.80 3.78
N LYS A 190 0.52 -6.57 3.45
CA LYS A 190 1.48 -6.22 2.40
C LYS A 190 1.17 -6.99 1.12
N ASN A 191 1.16 -6.30 -0.02
CA ASN A 191 1.09 -6.98 -1.31
C ASN A 191 2.47 -7.59 -1.65
N LYS A 192 2.54 -8.91 -1.75
CA LYS A 192 3.80 -9.66 -1.99
C LYS A 192 4.54 -9.23 -3.26
N TYR A 193 3.81 -8.76 -4.26
CA TYR A 193 4.36 -8.45 -5.58
C TYR A 193 4.38 -6.94 -5.89
N GLY A 194 4.09 -6.08 -4.92
CA GLY A 194 3.71 -4.69 -5.19
C GLY A 194 2.27 -4.59 -5.71
N GLY A 195 1.74 -3.37 -5.79
CA GLY A 195 0.32 -3.07 -6.06
C GLY A 195 -0.20 -3.47 -7.45
N LEU A 196 -0.91 -2.55 -8.12
CA LEU A 196 -1.13 -2.64 -9.56
C LEU A 196 0.23 -2.46 -10.24
N GLY A 197 0.49 -3.19 -11.34
CA GLY A 197 1.75 -3.04 -12.08
C GLY A 197 2.03 -1.59 -12.47
N HIS A 198 3.30 -1.21 -12.50
CA HIS A 198 3.73 0.13 -12.84
C HIS A 198 3.66 0.34 -14.33
N THR A 199 2.89 1.33 -14.77
CA THR A 199 2.92 1.74 -16.18
C THR A 199 4.25 2.44 -16.45
N VAL A 200 5.02 1.87 -17.38
CA VAL A 200 6.29 2.39 -17.86
C VAL A 200 6.29 2.44 -19.38
N VAL A 201 7.15 3.29 -19.94
CA VAL A 201 7.50 3.23 -21.36
C VAL A 201 8.89 2.62 -21.44
N GLY A 202 8.99 1.47 -22.11
CA GLY A 202 10.26 0.80 -22.34
C GLY A 202 10.61 0.77 -23.82
N LYS A 203 11.89 0.60 -24.10
CA LYS A 203 12.45 0.52 -25.43
C LYS A 203 12.87 -0.91 -25.74
N LEU A 204 12.36 -1.45 -26.85
CA LEU A 204 12.79 -2.76 -27.33
C LEU A 204 14.22 -2.67 -27.83
N ASN A 205 15.14 -3.41 -27.21
CA ASN A 205 16.56 -3.35 -27.58
C ASN A 205 16.85 -3.98 -28.94
N SER A 206 16.13 -5.03 -29.29
CA SER A 206 16.25 -5.74 -30.55
C SER A 206 14.96 -6.52 -30.82
N ASN A 207 14.54 -6.55 -32.08
CA ASN A 207 13.46 -7.40 -32.57
C ASN A 207 13.90 -8.83 -32.92
N MET A 208 15.17 -9.16 -32.68
CA MET A 208 15.64 -10.54 -32.68
C MET A 208 15.74 -11.05 -31.23
N PRO A 209 15.03 -12.14 -30.88
CA PRO A 209 15.10 -12.68 -29.53
C PRO A 209 16.47 -13.29 -29.26
N LYS A 210 16.93 -13.16 -28.02
CA LYS A 210 18.14 -13.82 -27.52
C LYS A 210 17.78 -15.18 -26.95
N THR A 211 18.76 -16.09 -26.90
CA THR A 211 18.61 -17.39 -26.25
C THR A 211 19.25 -17.35 -24.86
N ALA A 212 18.50 -17.75 -23.84
CA ALA A 212 19.01 -17.90 -22.48
C ALA A 212 19.71 -19.27 -22.28
N ASP A 213 20.43 -19.43 -21.17
CA ASP A 213 21.20 -20.65 -20.86
C ASP A 213 20.32 -21.92 -20.77
N ASN A 214 19.03 -21.74 -20.48
CA ASN A 214 18.04 -22.83 -20.45
C ASN A 214 17.43 -23.15 -21.83
N GLY A 215 17.94 -22.55 -22.91
CA GLY A 215 17.50 -22.77 -24.29
C GLY A 215 16.27 -21.96 -24.71
N HIS A 216 15.60 -21.26 -23.79
CA HIS A 216 14.41 -20.48 -24.10
C HIS A 216 14.77 -19.13 -24.74
N GLN A 217 13.95 -18.70 -25.70
CA GLN A 217 14.09 -17.41 -26.34
C GLN A 217 13.47 -16.28 -25.49
N TYR A 218 14.07 -15.10 -25.52
CA TYR A 218 13.55 -13.92 -24.84
C TYR A 218 13.88 -12.60 -25.54
N PHE A 219 13.00 -11.61 -25.40
CA PHE A 219 13.27 -10.21 -25.72
C PHE A 219 13.65 -9.43 -24.46
N LYS A 220 14.55 -8.46 -24.61
CA LYS A 220 14.89 -7.51 -23.53
C LYS A 220 14.30 -6.14 -23.85
N ILE A 221 13.48 -5.63 -22.94
CA ILE A 221 12.94 -4.28 -22.99
C ILE A 221 13.52 -3.49 -21.82
N ASP A 222 14.23 -2.41 -22.13
CA ASP A 222 14.84 -1.52 -21.13
C ASP A 222 13.89 -0.37 -20.82
N PHE A 223 13.78 0.01 -19.55
CA PHE A 223 12.92 1.10 -19.10
C PHE A 223 13.53 1.81 -17.89
N ASN A 224 13.12 3.05 -17.64
CA ASN A 224 13.51 3.76 -16.43
C ASN A 224 12.40 3.60 -15.37
N TYR A 225 12.79 3.28 -14.14
CA TYR A 225 11.88 3.20 -12.99
C TYR A 225 12.60 3.75 -11.75
N ASP A 226 11.97 4.70 -11.05
CA ASP A 226 12.53 5.37 -9.87
C ASP A 226 13.96 5.92 -10.08
N ASN A 227 14.20 6.59 -11.22
CA ASN A 227 15.51 7.12 -11.64
C ASN A 227 16.62 6.06 -11.80
N SER A 228 16.24 4.79 -11.95
CA SER A 228 17.14 3.69 -12.22
C SER A 228 16.81 3.04 -13.57
N ASP A 229 17.87 2.65 -14.30
CA ASP A 229 17.71 1.91 -15.54
C ASP A 229 17.48 0.43 -15.22
N GLU A 230 16.31 -0.05 -15.63
CA GLU A 230 15.77 -1.37 -15.34
C GLU A 230 15.48 -2.11 -16.64
N HIS A 231 15.22 -3.41 -16.54
CA HIS A 231 14.84 -4.21 -17.70
C HIS A 231 13.90 -5.35 -17.36
N VAL A 232 13.13 -5.75 -18.38
CA VAL A 232 12.30 -6.95 -18.34
C VAL A 232 12.69 -7.88 -19.48
N ASN A 233 12.79 -9.17 -19.15
CA ASN A 233 12.97 -10.23 -20.13
C ASN A 233 11.59 -10.85 -20.41
N VAL A 234 11.16 -10.81 -21.67
CA VAL A 234 9.91 -11.44 -22.11
C VAL A 234 10.26 -12.73 -22.83
N PHE A 235 10.02 -13.85 -22.17
CA PHE A 235 10.31 -15.19 -22.69
C PHE A 235 9.22 -15.68 -23.65
N GLU A 236 9.55 -16.67 -24.48
CA GLU A 236 8.67 -17.25 -25.51
C GLU A 236 7.35 -17.84 -24.99
N ASP A 237 7.29 -18.19 -23.70
CA ASP A 237 6.08 -18.66 -23.03
C ASP A 237 5.14 -17.53 -22.59
N ASN A 238 5.55 -16.28 -22.75
CA ASN A 238 4.75 -15.12 -22.41
C ASN A 238 3.73 -14.80 -23.50
N ALA A 239 2.48 -14.51 -23.10
CA ALA A 239 1.38 -14.19 -24.01
C ALA A 239 1.63 -12.98 -24.94
N PHE A 240 2.61 -12.13 -24.63
CA PHE A 240 2.97 -10.96 -25.45
C PHE A 240 4.17 -11.20 -26.37
N PHE A 241 4.81 -12.36 -26.33
CA PHE A 241 6.08 -12.61 -27.04
C PHE A 241 5.95 -12.41 -28.54
N ASP A 242 4.95 -13.03 -29.17
CA ASP A 242 4.72 -12.91 -30.61
C ASP A 242 4.40 -11.47 -31.01
N ALA A 243 3.62 -10.76 -30.20
CA ALA A 243 3.32 -9.35 -30.45
C ALA A 243 4.59 -8.47 -30.42
N ILE A 244 5.56 -8.77 -29.55
CA ILE A 244 6.84 -8.06 -29.46
C ILE A 244 7.77 -8.42 -30.62
N LYS A 245 7.73 -9.67 -31.08
CA LYS A 245 8.54 -10.16 -32.21
C LYS A 245 8.26 -9.42 -33.51
N GLU A 246 7.02 -9.01 -33.72
CA GLU A 246 6.59 -8.23 -34.90
C GLU A 246 6.95 -6.73 -34.81
N MET A 247 7.54 -6.27 -33.71
CA MET A 247 7.92 -4.86 -33.54
C MET A 247 9.31 -4.57 -34.12
N ASP A 248 9.56 -3.30 -34.44
CA ASP A 248 10.90 -2.85 -34.86
C ASP A 248 11.85 -2.69 -33.69
N THR A 249 13.15 -2.91 -33.95
CA THR A 249 14.20 -2.57 -32.99
C THR A 249 14.11 -1.09 -32.60
N GLY A 250 14.04 -0.80 -31.31
CA GLY A 250 13.91 0.55 -30.77
C GLY A 250 12.48 1.03 -30.58
N ALA A 251 11.46 0.22 -30.92
CA ALA A 251 10.05 0.53 -30.67
C ALA A 251 9.79 0.87 -29.20
N LEU A 252 8.89 1.83 -28.97
CA LEU A 252 8.50 2.26 -27.63
C LEU A 252 7.21 1.55 -27.23
N ILE A 253 7.28 0.81 -26.13
CA ILE A 253 6.19 -0.01 -25.65
C ILE A 253 5.69 0.61 -24.36
N ASN A 254 4.39 0.89 -24.27
CA ASN A 254 3.73 1.28 -23.03
C ASN A 254 3.14 0.02 -22.37
N PHE A 255 3.65 -0.36 -21.21
CA PHE A 255 3.26 -1.58 -20.53
C PHE A 255 3.28 -1.44 -19.02
N GLN A 256 2.57 -2.34 -18.35
CA GLN A 256 2.61 -2.47 -16.90
C GLN A 256 3.62 -3.54 -16.49
N VAL A 257 4.53 -3.18 -15.59
CA VAL A 257 5.50 -4.11 -14.99
C VAL A 257 5.22 -4.41 -13.53
N LYS A 258 5.56 -5.62 -13.11
CA LYS A 258 5.47 -6.06 -11.72
C LYS A 258 6.60 -7.00 -11.36
N ARG A 259 7.16 -6.91 -10.16
CA ARG A 259 8.16 -7.88 -9.69
C ARG A 259 7.47 -9.19 -9.29
N ASN A 260 8.04 -10.31 -9.75
CA ASN A 260 7.58 -11.66 -9.42
C ASN A 260 8.17 -12.15 -8.08
N LYS A 261 7.84 -13.39 -7.68
CA LYS A 261 8.33 -14.04 -6.42
C LYS A 261 9.86 -14.02 -6.28
N LYS A 262 10.61 -13.98 -7.39
CA LYS A 262 12.08 -13.99 -7.44
C LYS A 262 12.67 -12.59 -7.57
N GLY A 263 11.85 -11.54 -7.53
CA GLY A 263 12.27 -10.15 -7.64
C GLY A 263 12.48 -9.64 -9.07
N TYR A 264 12.29 -10.47 -10.10
CA TYR A 264 12.42 -10.05 -11.49
C TYR A 264 11.16 -9.34 -11.99
N TRP A 265 11.34 -8.34 -12.84
CA TRP A 265 10.25 -7.69 -13.55
C TRP A 265 9.55 -8.66 -14.52
N ASN A 266 8.22 -8.61 -14.53
CA ASN A 266 7.34 -9.28 -15.48
C ASN A 266 6.36 -8.25 -16.06
N ILE A 267 6.01 -8.40 -17.34
CA ILE A 267 4.94 -7.62 -17.96
C ILE A 267 3.59 -8.20 -17.56
N SER A 268 2.74 -7.39 -16.93
CA SER A 268 1.38 -7.79 -16.54
C SER A 268 0.32 -7.37 -17.56
N LYS A 269 0.61 -6.35 -18.40
CA LYS A 269 -0.30 -5.83 -19.44
C LYS A 269 0.48 -4.98 -20.44
N ILE A 270 0.18 -5.07 -21.74
CA ILE A 270 0.57 -4.06 -22.74
C ILE A 270 -0.60 -3.08 -22.91
N ASN A 271 -0.34 -1.78 -22.78
CA ASN A 271 -1.36 -0.73 -22.87
C ASN A 271 -1.46 -0.14 -24.28
N SER A 272 -0.32 0.09 -24.93
CA SER A 272 -0.23 0.55 -26.32
C SER A 272 1.17 0.30 -26.88
N ILE A 273 1.26 0.24 -28.20
CA ILE A 273 2.50 0.04 -28.97
C ILE A 273 2.60 1.25 -29.91
N ASN A 274 3.71 1.98 -29.87
CA ASN A 274 3.95 3.19 -30.66
C ASN A 274 5.21 3.05 -31.52
#